data_AF-A0AAU2WSW7-F1
#
_entry.id   AF-A0AAU2WSW7-F1
#
_cell.length_a   1.000
_cell.length_b   1.000
_cell.length_c   1.000
_cell.angle_alpha   90.00
_cell.angle_beta   90.00
_cell.angle_gamma   90.00
#
_symmetry.space_group_name_H-M   'P 1'
#
loop_
_entity.id
_entity.type
_entity.pdbx_description
1 polymer ?
#
loop_
_entity_poly.entity_id
_entity_poly.type
_entity_poly.pdbx_seq_one_letter_code
_entity_poly.pdbx_strand_id
1 'polypeptide(L)'
;MGTECDIASTADPDWLRGEWHRVTQRAGWPSRVEWHSAAVELCIESFVTTGHVRSACIALGRDRAAAEIPLAVALAELDALFLCALAYAAPAAVVQAYVGARARSTAPGTLPPGTDPLTELPSAALLQRRLQDRIGAGEHTRLVVVQLEVAESRFWAHLRHLLLTARHMERALQEDVHAVPAGRLMALVDGDDPALTDRLDRLCRAPVDPLSGAHGAPGAVPAVPRPHVRLAVEPGTPQGS
;
A
#
# COMPACT_ATOMS: atom_id res chain seq x y z
N MET A 1 -24.32 -1.32 -13.95
CA MET A 1 -24.82 -0.15 -13.20
C MET A 1 -23.60 0.62 -12.73
N GLY A 2 -23.29 1.73 -13.40
CA GLY A 2 -22.07 2.50 -13.15
C GLY A 2 -22.21 3.36 -11.91
N THR A 3 -21.34 3.18 -10.93
CA THR A 3 -21.03 4.17 -9.92
C THR A 3 -19.91 5.05 -10.48
N GLU A 4 -20.28 5.95 -11.39
CA GLU A 4 -19.47 7.14 -11.62
C GLU A 4 -19.42 7.89 -10.28
N CYS A 5 -18.20 8.21 -9.86
CA CYS A 5 -17.98 8.90 -8.61
C CYS A 5 -17.97 10.39 -8.93
N ASP A 6 -19.14 11.01 -8.94
CA ASP A 6 -19.31 12.44 -9.22
C ASP A 6 -18.85 13.25 -8.01
N ILE A 7 -17.53 13.41 -7.86
CA ILE A 7 -16.93 14.30 -6.86
C ILE A 7 -16.32 15.47 -7.63
N ALA A 8 -17.14 16.49 -7.93
CA ALA A 8 -16.63 17.75 -8.42
C ALA A 8 -16.05 18.53 -7.23
N SER A 9 -14.75 18.80 -7.25
CA SER A 9 -14.11 19.67 -6.25
C SER A 9 -14.20 21.11 -6.71
N THR A 10 -14.58 22.03 -5.82
CA THR A 10 -14.49 23.48 -6.07
C THR A 10 -13.09 24.04 -5.83
N ALA A 11 -12.11 23.16 -5.60
CA ALA A 11 -10.73 23.56 -5.36
C ALA A 11 -10.10 24.21 -6.61
N ASP A 12 -9.34 25.26 -6.37
CA ASP A 12 -8.46 25.86 -7.37
C ASP A 12 -7.44 24.81 -7.88
N PRO A 13 -7.26 24.61 -9.20
CA PRO A 13 -6.30 23.66 -9.76
C PRO A 13 -4.88 23.82 -9.22
N ASP A 14 -4.42 25.05 -9.02
CA ASP A 14 -3.05 25.33 -8.56
C ASP A 14 -2.88 24.92 -7.09
N TRP A 15 -3.87 25.22 -6.25
CA TRP A 15 -3.91 24.72 -4.88
C TRP A 15 -3.93 23.18 -4.84
N LEU A 16 -4.80 22.53 -5.61
CA LEU A 16 -4.91 21.07 -5.61
C LEU A 16 -3.59 20.42 -6.03
N ARG A 17 -2.93 20.95 -7.07
CA ARG A 17 -1.62 20.50 -7.51
C ARG A 17 -0.57 20.63 -6.41
N GLY A 18 -0.47 21.80 -5.80
CA GLY A 18 0.51 22.09 -4.75
C GLY A 18 0.33 21.20 -3.52
N GLU A 19 -0.92 21.05 -3.08
CA GLU A 19 -1.24 20.25 -1.90
C GLU A 19 -1.07 18.74 -2.17
N TRP A 20 -1.55 18.24 -3.31
CA TRP A 20 -1.36 16.85 -3.71
C TRP A 20 0.13 16.50 -3.85
N HIS A 21 0.93 17.37 -4.46
CA HIS A 21 2.38 17.20 -4.53
C HIS A 21 2.98 17.12 -3.12
N ARG A 22 2.66 18.09 -2.26
CA ARG A 22 3.18 18.18 -0.88
C ARG A 22 2.85 16.93 -0.07
N VAL A 23 1.63 16.42 -0.17
CA VAL A 23 1.18 15.22 0.55
C VAL A 23 1.86 13.97 0.00
N THR A 24 1.96 13.84 -1.33
CA THR A 24 2.62 12.71 -2.00
C THR A 24 4.11 12.63 -1.62
N GLN A 25 4.80 13.77 -1.56
CA GLN A 25 6.19 13.83 -1.09
C GLN A 25 6.34 13.33 0.35
N ARG A 26 5.45 13.76 1.27
CA ARG A 26 5.44 13.28 2.67
C ARG A 26 5.16 11.78 2.79
N ALA A 27 4.38 11.22 1.87
CA ALA A 27 4.12 9.79 1.81
C ALA A 27 5.34 8.97 1.34
N GLY A 28 6.45 9.62 0.99
CA GLY A 28 7.72 8.99 0.59
C GLY A 28 7.78 8.73 -0.92
N TRP A 29 7.44 9.74 -1.71
CA TRP A 29 7.69 9.73 -3.16
C TRP A 29 9.20 9.61 -3.44
N PRO A 30 9.65 8.81 -4.42
CA PRO A 30 11.07 8.68 -4.72
C PRO A 30 11.65 9.99 -5.24
N SER A 31 12.73 10.48 -4.59
CA SER A 31 13.37 11.76 -4.96
C SER A 31 13.96 11.79 -6.38
N ARG A 32 14.27 10.62 -6.94
CA ARG A 32 14.85 10.47 -8.29
C ARG A 32 13.81 10.47 -9.42
N VAL A 33 12.52 10.46 -9.10
CA VAL A 33 11.44 10.39 -10.10
C VAL A 33 10.62 11.66 -10.04
N GLU A 34 10.49 12.32 -11.19
CA GLU A 34 9.62 13.48 -11.31
C GLU A 34 8.18 13.08 -10.99
N TRP A 35 7.57 13.81 -10.05
CA TRP A 35 6.18 13.58 -9.68
C TRP A 35 5.23 14.08 -10.77
N HIS A 36 5.53 15.27 -11.32
CA HIS A 36 4.68 15.91 -12.32
C HIS A 36 4.68 15.15 -13.65
N SER A 37 3.51 14.99 -14.26
CA SER A 37 3.36 14.41 -15.59
C SER A 37 2.05 14.87 -16.23
N ALA A 38 1.87 14.61 -17.53
CA ALA A 38 0.60 14.88 -18.22
C ALA A 38 -0.59 14.12 -17.58
N ALA A 39 -0.34 12.95 -17.00
CA ALA A 39 -1.38 12.18 -16.30
C ALA A 39 -1.82 12.85 -14.98
N VAL A 40 -0.89 13.51 -14.28
CA VAL A 40 -1.20 14.33 -13.10
C VAL A 40 -2.11 15.49 -13.47
N GLU A 41 -1.80 16.23 -14.54
CA GLU A 41 -2.64 17.33 -15.02
C GLU A 41 -4.03 16.86 -15.43
N LEU A 42 -4.12 15.72 -16.12
CA LEU A 42 -5.41 15.13 -16.49
C LEU A 42 -6.26 14.77 -15.26
N CYS A 43 -5.63 14.27 -14.19
CA CYS A 43 -6.31 14.03 -12.92
C CYS A 43 -6.83 15.32 -12.30
N ILE A 44 -6.00 16.36 -12.20
CA ILE A 44 -6.40 17.66 -11.65
C ILE A 44 -7.56 18.25 -12.44
N GLU A 45 -7.45 18.29 -13.77
CA GLU A 45 -8.50 18.78 -14.66
C GLU A 45 -9.80 18.00 -14.46
N SER A 46 -9.73 16.66 -14.42
CA SER A 46 -10.91 15.81 -14.26
C SER A 46 -11.61 16.05 -12.91
N PHE A 47 -10.85 16.24 -11.83
CA PHE A 47 -11.40 16.51 -10.50
C PHE A 47 -12.05 17.90 -10.39
N VAL A 48 -11.50 18.91 -11.05
CA VAL A 48 -12.00 20.29 -10.98
C VAL A 48 -13.17 20.52 -11.94
N THR A 49 -13.16 19.89 -13.12
CA THR A 49 -14.12 20.23 -14.19
C THR A 49 -15.32 19.31 -14.27
N THR A 50 -15.11 17.99 -14.28
CA THR A 50 -16.15 17.00 -14.62
C THR A 50 -16.54 16.11 -13.45
N GLY A 51 -15.65 15.93 -12.47
CA GLY A 51 -15.78 14.88 -11.46
C GLY A 51 -15.58 13.46 -12.01
N HIS A 52 -15.35 13.28 -13.32
CA HIS A 52 -15.24 11.97 -13.96
C HIS A 52 -13.78 11.48 -13.97
N VAL A 53 -13.31 11.05 -12.80
CA VAL A 53 -11.87 10.81 -12.55
C VAL A 53 -11.34 9.46 -13.03
N ARG A 54 -12.22 8.54 -13.46
CA ARG A 54 -11.84 7.15 -13.78
C ARG A 54 -10.80 7.07 -14.90
N SER A 55 -11.03 7.75 -16.02
CA SER A 55 -10.13 7.71 -17.18
C SER A 55 -8.77 8.36 -16.87
N ALA A 56 -8.79 9.46 -16.12
CA ALA A 56 -7.57 10.11 -15.63
C ALA A 56 -6.77 9.20 -14.70
N CYS A 57 -7.43 8.52 -13.75
CA CYS A 57 -6.77 7.56 -12.87
C CYS A 57 -6.21 6.35 -13.63
N ILE A 58 -6.86 5.89 -14.70
CA ILE A 58 -6.30 4.85 -15.59
C ILE A 58 -5.01 5.36 -16.23
N ALA A 59 -4.99 6.59 -16.76
CA ALA A 59 -3.80 7.19 -17.36
C ALA A 59 -2.67 7.31 -16.33
N LEU A 60 -2.97 7.79 -15.12
CA LEU A 60 -2.04 7.88 -14.00
C LEU A 60 -1.45 6.51 -13.63
N GLY A 61 -2.28 5.47 -13.54
CA GLY A 61 -1.80 4.11 -13.23
C GLY A 61 -0.82 3.57 -14.27
N ARG A 62 -1.02 3.88 -15.55
CA ARG A 62 -0.08 3.52 -16.64
C ARG A 62 1.21 4.32 -16.56
N ASP A 63 1.11 5.63 -16.34
CA ASP A 63 2.25 6.53 -16.18
C ASP A 63 3.16 6.06 -15.04
N ARG A 64 2.57 5.72 -13.88
CA ARG A 64 3.32 5.22 -12.73
C ARG A 64 3.90 3.83 -12.94
N ALA A 65 3.28 3.00 -13.79
CA ALA A 65 3.85 1.70 -14.18
C ALA A 65 5.12 1.90 -15.02
N ALA A 66 5.04 2.81 -16.01
CA ALA A 66 6.16 3.11 -16.91
C ALA A 66 7.34 3.75 -16.18
N ALA A 67 7.07 4.55 -15.15
CA ALA A 67 8.08 5.13 -14.27
C ALA A 67 8.59 4.18 -13.16
N GLU A 68 8.15 2.91 -13.16
CA GLU A 68 8.55 1.88 -12.18
C GLU A 68 8.34 2.33 -10.71
N ILE A 69 7.35 3.18 -10.45
CA ILE A 69 7.00 3.62 -9.09
C ILE A 69 6.36 2.44 -8.36
N PRO A 70 6.82 2.00 -7.17
CA PRO A 70 6.21 0.86 -6.48
C PRO A 70 4.70 1.02 -6.25
N LEU A 71 3.90 -0.05 -6.43
CA LEU A 71 2.44 0.03 -6.35
C LEU A 71 1.93 0.65 -5.04
N ALA A 72 2.51 0.31 -3.90
CA ALA A 72 2.10 0.88 -2.62
C ALA A 72 2.43 2.38 -2.47
N VAL A 73 3.43 2.88 -3.22
CA VAL A 73 3.71 4.32 -3.34
C VAL A 73 2.65 4.98 -4.22
N ALA A 74 2.39 4.37 -5.38
CA ALA A 74 1.43 4.87 -6.36
C ALA A 74 -0.01 4.89 -5.81
N LEU A 75 -0.40 3.92 -4.98
CA LEU A 75 -1.69 3.92 -4.29
C LEU A 75 -1.79 4.98 -3.20
N ALA A 76 -0.71 5.22 -2.46
CA ALA A 76 -0.69 6.31 -1.48
C ALA A 76 -0.80 7.69 -2.15
N GLU A 77 -0.20 7.86 -3.34
CA GLU A 77 -0.39 9.05 -4.19
C GLU A 77 -1.86 9.18 -4.62
N LEU A 78 -2.49 8.10 -5.08
CA LEU A 78 -3.90 8.12 -5.47
C LEU A 78 -4.79 8.53 -4.29
N ASP A 79 -4.55 7.97 -3.10
CA ASP A 79 -5.30 8.35 -1.90
C ASP A 79 -5.06 9.81 -1.50
N ALA A 80 -3.84 10.30 -1.65
CA ALA A 80 -3.51 11.70 -1.40
C ALA A 80 -4.31 12.63 -2.31
N LEU A 81 -4.49 12.28 -3.59
CA LEU A 81 -5.32 13.04 -4.52
C LEU A 81 -6.77 13.13 -4.01
N PHE A 82 -7.37 12.00 -3.68
CA PHE A 82 -8.76 11.98 -3.19
C PHE A 82 -8.90 12.78 -1.90
N LEU A 83 -7.96 12.65 -0.97
CA LEU A 83 -7.96 13.43 0.27
C LEU A 83 -7.89 14.94 0.01
N CYS A 84 -7.00 15.37 -0.89
CA CYS A 84 -6.88 16.79 -1.25
C CYS A 84 -8.14 17.31 -1.96
N ALA A 85 -8.80 16.46 -2.74
CA ALA A 85 -10.09 16.74 -3.38
C ALA A 85 -11.30 16.56 -2.45
N LEU A 86 -11.09 16.55 -1.13
CA LEU A 86 -12.13 16.44 -0.09
C LEU A 86 -12.93 15.13 -0.08
N ALA A 87 -12.39 14.08 -0.69
CA ALA A 87 -12.89 12.73 -0.59
C ALA A 87 -12.07 11.93 0.44
N TYR A 88 -12.72 11.15 1.31
CA TYR A 88 -12.01 10.40 2.34
C TYR A 88 -10.98 9.40 1.78
N ALA A 89 -11.27 8.80 0.62
CA ALA A 89 -10.39 7.84 -0.04
C ALA A 89 -10.82 7.64 -1.50
N ALA A 90 -9.93 7.01 -2.30
CA ALA A 90 -10.28 6.57 -3.64
C ALA A 90 -11.40 5.51 -3.62
N PRO A 91 -12.48 5.68 -4.40
CA PRO A 91 -13.54 4.68 -4.54
C PRO A 91 -12.99 3.35 -5.06
N ALA A 92 -13.55 2.23 -4.60
CA ALA A 92 -13.13 0.88 -4.98
C ALA A 92 -13.07 0.65 -6.50
N ALA A 93 -14.03 1.20 -7.26
CA ALA A 93 -14.06 1.12 -8.71
C ALA A 93 -12.90 1.88 -9.38
N VAL A 94 -12.46 3.00 -8.79
CA VAL A 94 -11.31 3.77 -9.25
C VAL A 94 -10.02 3.02 -8.93
N VAL A 95 -9.89 2.48 -7.71
CA VAL A 95 -8.75 1.64 -7.31
C VAL A 95 -8.63 0.43 -8.24
N GLN A 96 -9.73 -0.27 -8.52
CA GLN A 96 -9.76 -1.38 -9.48
C GLN A 96 -9.25 -0.97 -10.87
N ALA A 97 -9.76 0.15 -11.40
CA ALA A 97 -9.37 0.63 -12.72
C ALA A 97 -7.88 1.01 -12.77
N TYR A 98 -7.40 1.68 -11.72
CA TYR A 98 -6.01 2.10 -11.55
C TYR A 98 -5.06 0.89 -11.48
N VAL A 99 -5.28 -0.01 -10.52
CA VAL A 99 -4.44 -1.20 -10.30
C VAL A 99 -4.47 -2.10 -11.53
N GLY A 100 -5.65 -2.32 -12.12
CA GLY A 100 -5.78 -3.13 -13.32
C GLY A 100 -5.07 -2.53 -14.54
N ALA A 101 -5.12 -1.21 -14.71
CA ALA A 101 -4.39 -0.55 -15.80
C ALA A 101 -2.88 -0.65 -15.61
N ARG A 102 -2.42 -0.40 -14.39
CA ARG A 102 -1.01 -0.50 -14.01
C ARG A 102 -0.46 -1.91 -14.23
N ALA A 103 -1.12 -2.94 -13.68
CA ALA A 103 -0.68 -4.33 -13.80
C ALA A 103 -0.56 -4.81 -15.27
N ARG A 104 -1.41 -4.30 -16.17
CA ARG A 104 -1.32 -4.56 -17.62
C ARG A 104 -0.21 -3.78 -18.33
N SER A 105 0.26 -2.69 -17.74
CA SER A 105 1.31 -1.82 -18.27
C SER A 105 2.70 -2.14 -17.71
N THR A 106 2.78 -2.86 -16.60
CA THR A 106 4.03 -3.42 -16.06
C THR A 106 4.62 -4.39 -17.08
N ALA A 107 5.82 -4.08 -17.59
CA ALA A 107 6.46 -4.93 -18.60
C ALA A 107 6.81 -6.32 -18.05
N PRO A 108 6.73 -7.40 -18.85
CA PRO A 108 7.15 -8.72 -18.42
C PRO A 108 8.60 -8.72 -17.92
N GLY A 109 8.85 -9.34 -16.77
CA GLY A 109 10.20 -9.48 -16.19
C GLY A 109 10.69 -8.30 -15.34
N THR A 110 9.90 -7.24 -15.17
CA THR A 110 10.25 -6.14 -14.23
C THR A 110 10.10 -6.57 -12.77
N LEU A 111 9.11 -7.42 -12.47
CA LEU A 111 8.90 -7.95 -11.12
C LEU A 111 9.81 -9.17 -10.87
N PRO A 112 10.38 -9.30 -9.66
CA PRO A 112 11.17 -10.47 -9.29
C PRO A 112 10.35 -11.77 -9.45
N PRO A 113 10.99 -12.89 -9.84
CA PRO A 113 10.33 -14.19 -9.94
C PRO A 113 9.63 -14.57 -8.63
N GLY A 114 8.36 -14.99 -8.70
CA GLY A 114 7.56 -15.35 -7.53
C GLY A 114 6.88 -14.17 -6.84
N THR A 115 6.84 -12.99 -7.46
CA THR A 115 6.04 -11.82 -7.05
C THR A 115 4.66 -11.88 -7.71
N ASP A 116 3.61 -11.57 -6.96
CA ASP A 116 2.26 -11.44 -7.52
C ASP A 116 2.12 -10.10 -8.27
N PRO A 117 1.77 -10.09 -9.58
CA PRO A 117 1.67 -8.86 -10.36
C PRO A 117 0.52 -7.93 -9.94
N LEU A 118 -0.49 -8.44 -9.20
CA LEU A 118 -1.59 -7.61 -8.73
C LEU A 118 -1.21 -6.82 -7.47
N THR A 119 -0.44 -7.44 -6.58
CA THR A 119 -0.01 -6.83 -5.31
C THR A 119 1.40 -6.25 -5.37
N GLU A 120 2.21 -6.65 -6.36
CA GLU A 120 3.66 -6.43 -6.40
C GLU A 120 4.39 -6.97 -5.14
N LEU A 121 3.75 -7.88 -4.39
CA LEU A 121 4.33 -8.48 -3.19
C LEU A 121 4.91 -9.87 -3.47
N PRO A 122 6.04 -10.24 -2.84
CA PRO A 122 6.56 -11.61 -2.84
C PRO A 122 5.50 -12.63 -2.38
N SER A 123 5.43 -13.76 -3.10
CA SER A 123 4.48 -14.83 -2.79
C SER A 123 4.80 -15.61 -1.51
N ALA A 124 3.80 -16.32 -1.01
CA ALA A 124 3.95 -17.31 0.06
C ALA A 124 4.99 -18.41 -0.26
N ALA A 125 5.15 -18.79 -1.54
CA ALA A 125 6.16 -19.77 -1.92
C ALA A 125 7.59 -19.24 -1.72
N LEU A 126 7.83 -17.96 -2.02
CA LEU A 126 9.11 -17.31 -1.71
C LEU A 126 9.36 -17.21 -0.21
N LEU A 127 8.32 -16.89 0.57
CA LEU A 127 8.41 -16.87 2.03
C LEU A 127 8.84 -18.24 2.58
N GLN A 128 8.19 -19.30 2.13
CA GLN A 128 8.49 -20.67 2.56
C GLN A 128 9.93 -21.06 2.22
N ARG A 129 10.39 -20.74 1.01
CA ARG A 129 11.78 -20.98 0.59
C ARG A 129 12.75 -20.23 1.49
N ARG A 130 12.55 -18.93 1.73
CA ARG A 130 13.42 -18.13 2.60
C ARG A 130 13.44 -18.66 4.03
N LEU A 131 12.29 -19.08 4.55
CA LEU A 131 12.23 -19.70 5.88
C LEU A 131 13.06 -20.98 5.94
N GLN A 132 12.95 -21.85 4.93
CA GLN A 132 13.77 -23.07 4.84
C GLN A 132 15.27 -22.75 4.76
N ASP A 133 15.65 -21.73 3.99
CA ASP A 133 17.04 -21.29 3.85
C ASP A 133 17.59 -20.79 5.21
N ARG A 134 16.83 -19.95 5.93
CA ARG A 134 17.23 -19.45 7.27
C ARG A 134 17.32 -20.58 8.32
N ILE A 135 16.36 -21.52 8.31
CA ILE A 135 16.40 -22.71 9.18
C ILE A 135 17.64 -23.57 8.86
N GLY A 136 17.93 -23.79 7.58
CA GLY A 136 19.10 -24.55 7.14
C GLY A 136 20.42 -23.90 7.54
N ALA A 137 20.46 -22.57 7.63
CA ALA A 137 21.60 -21.79 8.11
C ALA A 137 21.71 -21.78 9.65
N GLY A 138 20.71 -22.30 10.38
CA GLY A 138 20.67 -22.26 11.85
C GLY A 138 20.35 -20.88 12.43
N GLU A 139 19.76 -19.98 11.63
CA GLU A 139 19.38 -18.64 12.07
C GLU A 139 18.14 -18.71 12.98
N HIS A 140 18.17 -18.01 14.11
CA HIS A 140 16.98 -17.82 14.92
C HIS A 140 16.04 -16.84 14.20
N THR A 141 14.95 -17.35 13.63
CA THR A 141 13.99 -16.55 12.85
C THR A 141 12.64 -16.52 13.55
N ARG A 142 11.96 -15.37 13.53
CA ARG A 142 10.56 -15.23 13.94
C ARG A 142 9.69 -14.86 12.76
N LEU A 143 8.42 -15.27 12.82
CA LEU A 143 7.42 -14.93 11.82
C LEU A 143 6.42 -13.92 12.39
N VAL A 144 6.40 -12.73 11.78
CA VAL A 144 5.38 -11.72 12.07
C VAL A 144 4.21 -11.94 11.14
N VAL A 145 3.00 -12.11 11.68
CA VAL A 145 1.77 -12.28 10.89
C VAL A 145 0.80 -11.15 11.19
N VAL A 146 0.37 -10.46 10.14
CA VAL A 146 -0.69 -9.46 10.21
C VAL A 146 -1.89 -9.97 9.44
N GLN A 147 -3.02 -10.08 10.14
CA GLN A 147 -4.29 -10.45 9.54
C GLN A 147 -5.19 -9.22 9.42
N LEU A 148 -5.73 -9.02 8.24
CA LEU A 148 -6.65 -7.92 7.96
C LEU A 148 -8.09 -8.41 8.08
N GLU A 149 -8.83 -7.86 9.03
CA GLU A 149 -10.26 -8.11 9.19
C GLU A 149 -11.05 -7.17 8.27
N VAL A 150 -11.12 -7.52 6.98
CA VAL A 150 -12.00 -6.82 6.03
C VAL A 150 -12.90 -7.85 5.38
N ALA A 151 -14.20 -7.56 5.33
CA ALA A 151 -15.16 -8.43 4.65
C ALA A 151 -14.78 -8.63 3.18
N GLU A 152 -14.74 -9.88 2.72
CA GLU A 152 -14.36 -10.27 1.36
C GLU A 152 -15.21 -9.60 0.27
N SER A 153 -16.45 -9.22 0.61
CA SER A 153 -17.35 -8.46 -0.27
C SER A 153 -16.80 -7.09 -0.69
N ARG A 154 -15.71 -6.64 -0.08
CA ARG A 154 -15.00 -5.39 -0.38
C ARG A 154 -13.59 -5.65 -0.92
N PHE A 155 -13.42 -6.64 -1.79
CA PHE A 155 -12.12 -7.06 -2.36
C PHE A 155 -11.16 -5.91 -2.69
N TRP A 156 -11.57 -4.88 -3.43
CA TRP A 156 -10.68 -3.78 -3.82
C TRP A 156 -10.31 -2.84 -2.67
N ALA A 157 -11.23 -2.64 -1.71
CA ALA A 157 -10.89 -1.90 -0.49
C ALA A 157 -9.95 -2.75 0.38
N HIS A 158 -10.15 -4.06 0.44
CA HIS A 158 -9.27 -4.99 1.14
C HIS A 158 -7.87 -4.99 0.52
N LEU A 159 -7.75 -5.09 -0.80
CA LEU A 159 -6.48 -5.03 -1.52
C LEU A 159 -5.72 -3.73 -1.25
N ARG A 160 -6.42 -2.58 -1.31
CA ARG A 160 -5.84 -1.27 -0.95
C ARG A 160 -5.29 -1.30 0.48
N HIS A 161 -6.07 -1.73 1.46
CA HIS A 161 -5.62 -1.82 2.85
C HIS A 161 -4.46 -2.80 3.03
N LEU A 162 -4.47 -3.92 2.31
CA LEU A 162 -3.38 -4.89 2.30
C LEU A 162 -2.08 -4.28 1.82
N LEU A 163 -2.09 -3.54 0.72
CA LEU A 163 -0.88 -2.93 0.16
C LEU A 163 -0.33 -1.80 1.02
N LEU A 164 -1.20 -0.97 1.59
CA LEU A 164 -0.78 0.06 2.54
C LEU A 164 -0.22 -0.54 3.83
N THR A 165 -0.84 -1.61 4.34
CA THR A 165 -0.35 -2.33 5.52
C THR A 165 0.99 -3.01 5.23
N ALA A 166 1.17 -3.60 4.06
CA ALA A 166 2.43 -4.22 3.66
C ALA A 166 3.57 -3.20 3.66
N ARG A 167 3.37 -2.05 3.02
CA ARG A 167 4.35 -0.95 3.04
C ARG A 167 4.67 -0.45 4.44
N HIS A 168 3.65 -0.37 5.29
CA HIS A 168 3.83 0.02 6.70
C HIS A 168 4.67 -1.01 7.46
N MET A 169 4.40 -2.30 7.26
CA MET A 169 5.20 -3.40 7.80
C MET A 169 6.65 -3.36 7.30
N GLU A 170 6.89 -3.19 5.99
CA GLU A 170 8.25 -3.11 5.42
C GLU A 170 9.05 -1.97 6.07
N ARG A 171 8.43 -0.81 6.27
CA ARG A 171 9.08 0.33 6.94
C ARG A 171 9.36 0.07 8.41
N ALA A 172 8.42 -0.56 9.13
CA ALA A 172 8.54 -0.80 10.56
C ALA A 172 9.55 -1.93 10.88
N LEU A 173 9.52 -3.00 10.09
CA LEU A 173 10.31 -4.21 10.29
C LEU A 173 11.65 -4.17 9.54
N GLN A 174 11.78 -3.34 8.51
CA GLN A 174 12.94 -3.30 7.60
C GLN A 174 13.21 -4.64 6.90
N GLU A 175 12.15 -5.39 6.64
CA GLU A 175 12.15 -6.72 6.04
C GLU A 175 11.09 -6.78 4.93
N ASP A 176 11.29 -7.66 3.96
CA ASP A 176 10.33 -7.89 2.88
C ASP A 176 9.02 -8.47 3.44
N VAL A 177 7.89 -7.94 2.95
CA VAL A 177 6.57 -8.41 3.35
C VAL A 177 5.96 -9.26 2.24
N HIS A 178 5.47 -10.44 2.63
CA HIS A 178 4.92 -11.43 1.74
C HIS A 178 3.39 -11.45 1.83
N ALA A 179 2.73 -11.47 0.68
CA ALA A 179 1.29 -11.70 0.60
C ALA A 179 1.00 -13.21 0.68
N VAL A 180 0.16 -13.59 1.64
CA VAL A 180 -0.19 -14.99 1.92
C VAL A 180 -1.71 -15.15 1.80
N PRO A 181 -2.22 -16.32 1.35
CA PRO A 181 -3.65 -16.56 1.21
C PRO A 181 -4.47 -16.20 2.47
N ALA A 182 -5.76 -15.91 2.24
CA ALA A 182 -6.71 -15.42 3.26
C ALA A 182 -6.39 -14.01 3.80
N GLY A 183 -5.82 -13.12 2.97
CA GLY A 183 -5.65 -11.71 3.30
C GLY A 183 -4.63 -11.45 4.42
N ARG A 184 -3.58 -12.27 4.48
CA ARG A 184 -2.53 -12.18 5.50
C ARG A 184 -1.26 -11.61 4.90
N LEU A 185 -0.56 -10.84 5.71
CA LEU A 185 0.77 -10.35 5.44
C LEU A 185 1.75 -11.01 6.41
N MET A 186 2.90 -11.42 5.90
CA MET A 186 3.91 -12.10 6.69
C MET A 186 5.30 -11.54 6.43
N ALA A 187 6.12 -11.47 7.46
CA ALA A 187 7.53 -11.10 7.35
C ALA A 187 8.38 -12.02 8.23
N LEU A 188 9.55 -12.40 7.73
CA LEU A 188 10.58 -13.09 8.51
C LEU A 188 11.46 -12.03 9.15
N VAL A 189 11.63 -12.09 10.45
CA VAL A 189 12.49 -11.17 11.21
C VAL A 189 13.53 -11.98 11.97
N ASP A 190 14.69 -11.37 12.19
CA ASP A 190 15.69 -11.92 13.10
C ASP A 190 15.10 -12.08 14.51
N GLY A 191 15.17 -13.29 15.04
CA GLY A 191 14.66 -13.65 16.36
C GLY A 191 15.50 -13.09 17.51
N ASP A 192 16.74 -12.72 17.23
CA ASP A 192 17.68 -12.13 18.18
C ASP A 192 17.71 -10.60 18.11
N ASP A 193 16.91 -9.97 17.24
CA ASP A 193 16.82 -8.50 17.15
C ASP A 193 16.26 -7.89 18.45
N PRO A 194 17.09 -7.16 19.23
CA PRO A 194 16.66 -6.57 20.49
C PRO A 194 15.65 -5.42 20.28
N ALA A 195 15.63 -4.81 19.09
CA ALA A 195 14.72 -3.73 18.74
C ALA A 195 13.36 -4.23 18.21
N LEU A 196 13.17 -5.54 18.05
CA LEU A 196 11.97 -6.12 17.46
C LEU A 196 10.70 -5.74 18.23
N THR A 197 10.74 -5.79 19.57
CA THR A 197 9.58 -5.39 20.40
C THR A 197 9.17 -3.96 20.13
N ASP A 198 10.13 -3.04 20.05
CA ASP A 198 9.84 -1.62 19.77
C ASP A 198 9.33 -1.40 18.34
N ARG A 199 9.86 -2.15 17.37
CA ARG A 199 9.37 -2.12 15.97
C ARG A 199 7.93 -2.59 15.88
N LEU A 200 7.58 -3.64 16.62
CA LEU A 200 6.21 -4.18 16.67
C LEU A 200 5.25 -3.25 17.41
N ASP A 201 5.68 -2.63 18.50
CA ASP A 201 4.88 -1.62 19.19
C ASP A 201 4.61 -0.41 18.28
N ARG A 202 5.62 0.06 17.53
CA ARG A 202 5.43 1.09 16.49
C ARG A 202 4.48 0.63 15.40
N LEU A 203 4.59 -0.61 14.93
CA LEU A 203 3.70 -1.17 13.91
C LEU A 203 2.23 -1.15 14.39
N CYS A 204 1.99 -1.52 15.64
CA CYS A 204 0.66 -1.55 16.26
C CYS A 204 0.08 -0.16 16.55
N ARG A 205 0.92 0.83 16.89
CA ARG A 205 0.49 2.18 17.28
C ARG A 205 0.34 3.13 16.09
N ALA A 206 1.14 2.94 15.06
CA ALA A 206 1.12 3.82 13.91
C ALA A 206 -0.15 3.59 13.07
N PRO A 207 -0.86 4.65 12.67
CA PRO A 207 -1.96 4.50 11.74
C PRO A 207 -1.44 3.91 10.43
N VAL A 208 -2.15 2.90 9.91
CA VAL A 208 -1.89 2.32 8.57
C VAL A 208 -2.10 3.36 7.47
N ASP A 209 -2.80 4.46 7.78
CA ASP A 209 -3.03 5.55 6.88
C ASP A 209 -1.96 6.66 7.04
N PRO A 210 -1.04 6.82 6.06
CA PRO A 210 -0.01 7.87 6.09
C PRO A 210 -0.61 9.28 6.04
N LEU A 211 -1.91 9.42 5.79
CA LEU A 211 -2.59 10.70 5.65
C LEU A 211 -3.35 11.14 6.91
N SER A 212 -3.38 10.34 7.97
CA SER A 212 -4.04 10.66 9.26
C SER A 212 -3.30 11.73 10.11
N GLY A 213 -2.61 12.67 9.47
CA GLY A 213 -2.07 13.85 10.14
C GLY A 213 -3.16 14.70 10.79
N ALA A 214 -2.80 15.48 11.81
CA ALA A 214 -3.67 16.19 12.76
C ALA A 214 -4.67 17.22 12.20
N HIS A 215 -5.02 17.20 10.91
CA HIS A 215 -5.90 18.18 10.24
C HIS A 215 -7.14 17.51 9.61
N GLY A 216 -7.50 16.28 10.01
CA GLY A 216 -8.74 15.66 9.60
C GLY A 216 -9.94 16.49 10.03
N ALA A 217 -10.68 17.03 9.07
CA ALA A 217 -11.94 17.73 9.29
C ALA A 217 -12.91 16.85 10.12
N PRO A 218 -13.77 17.44 10.97
CA PRO A 218 -14.73 16.71 11.80
C PRO A 218 -15.87 16.17 10.94
N GLY A 219 -15.60 15.09 10.22
CA GLY A 219 -16.57 14.24 9.54
C GLY A 219 -16.17 12.81 9.84
N ALA A 220 -17.13 11.98 10.27
CA ALA A 220 -16.88 10.64 10.78
C ALA A 220 -16.06 9.79 9.79
N VAL A 221 -14.73 9.75 10.01
CA VAL A 221 -13.83 8.87 9.28
C VAL A 221 -14.30 7.45 9.58
N PRO A 222 -14.66 6.62 8.58
CA PRO A 222 -14.91 5.22 8.82
C PRO A 222 -13.65 4.66 9.48
N ALA A 223 -13.78 4.13 10.69
CA ALA A 223 -12.64 3.58 11.42
C ALA A 223 -11.95 2.55 10.52
N VAL A 224 -10.72 2.85 10.10
CA VAL A 224 -9.90 1.88 9.38
C VAL A 224 -9.75 0.70 10.33
N PRO A 225 -10.13 -0.53 9.92
CA PRO A 225 -10.02 -1.69 10.78
C PRO A 225 -8.57 -1.83 11.22
N ARG A 226 -8.36 -1.94 12.53
CA ARG A 226 -7.02 -2.03 13.09
C ARG A 226 -6.43 -3.38 12.69
N PRO A 227 -5.18 -3.43 12.20
CA PRO A 227 -4.51 -4.69 11.94
C PRO A 227 -4.35 -5.46 13.25
N HIS A 228 -4.75 -6.73 13.26
CA HIS A 228 -4.41 -7.64 14.35
C HIS A 228 -3.03 -8.23 14.08
N VAL A 229 -2.03 -7.79 14.86
CA VAL A 229 -0.67 -8.32 14.80
C VAL A 229 -0.57 -9.52 15.73
N ARG A 230 -0.20 -10.68 15.19
CA ARG A 230 0.13 -11.87 15.98
C ARG A 230 1.59 -12.25 15.71
N LEU A 231 2.33 -12.47 16.79
CA LEU A 231 3.65 -13.05 16.72
C LEU A 231 3.52 -14.56 16.84
N ALA A 232 3.95 -15.27 15.80
CA ALA A 232 4.15 -16.70 15.87
C ALA A 232 5.64 -16.97 16.08
N VAL A 233 5.97 -17.63 17.18
CA VAL A 233 7.30 -18.16 17.43
C VAL A 233 7.20 -19.65 17.15
N GLU A 234 7.91 -20.16 16.14
CA GLU A 234 8.12 -21.60 16.09
C GLU A 234 9.04 -21.99 17.27
N PRO A 235 8.66 -22.97 18.09
CA PRO A 235 9.54 -23.44 19.15
C PRO A 235 10.78 -24.05 18.49
N GLY A 236 11.90 -23.32 18.56
CA GLY A 236 13.21 -23.87 18.20
C GLY A 236 13.43 -25.14 19.02
N THR A 237 13.65 -26.26 18.34
CA THR A 237 14.02 -27.52 18.98
C THR A 237 15.25 -27.23 19.86
N PRO A 238 15.21 -27.42 21.19
CA PRO A 238 16.36 -27.16 22.02
C PRO A 238 17.47 -28.10 21.55
N GLN A 239 18.56 -27.54 21.02
CA GLN A 239 19.80 -28.29 20.80
C GLN A 239 20.30 -28.69 22.19
N GLY A 240 20.08 -29.97 22.53
CA GLY A 240 20.57 -30.57 23.76
C GLY A 240 22.07 -30.37 23.89
N SER A 241 22.47 -29.77 25.01
CA SER A 241 23.86 -29.78 25.50
C SER A 241 24.15 -31.08 26.21
#